data_AF-A0A3P7NCF6-F1
#
_entry.id   AF-A0A3P7NCF6-F1
#
_cell.length_a   1.000
_cell.length_b   1.000
_cell.length_c   1.000
_cell.angle_alpha   90.00
_cell.angle_beta   90.00
_cell.angle_gamma   90.00
#
_symmetry.space_group_name_H-M   'P 1'
#
loop_
_entity.id
_entity.type
_entity.pdbx_description
1 polymer ?
#
loop_
_entity_poly.entity_id
_entity_poly.type
_entity_poly.pdbx_seq_one_letter_code
_entity_poly.pdbx_strand_id
1 'polypeptide(L)'
;MEIFESKIDELVSLRDGYFEKYPDGTEAERVKTVREKALLLLEDVPLSEFPRSAERYLQCGRILNACVAYDPRCEEFLSKAVKLGMSS
;
A
#
# COMPACT_ATOMS: atom_id res chain seq x y z
N MET A 1 13.15 -5.66 -4.23
CA MET A 1 12.01 -6.56 -3.95
C MET A 1 11.74 -6.64 -2.45
N GLU A 2 12.67 -7.15 -1.63
CA GLU A 2 12.48 -7.30 -0.16
C GLU A 2 12.26 -5.99 0.62
N ILE A 3 12.89 -4.89 0.17
CA ILE A 3 12.77 -3.59 0.85
C ILE A 3 11.32 -3.04 0.77
N PHE A 4 10.63 -3.25 -0.35
CA PHE A 4 9.24 -2.77 -0.51
C PHE A 4 8.24 -3.63 0.24
N GLU A 5 8.45 -4.94 0.25
CA GLU A 5 7.64 -5.87 1.05
C GLU A 5 7.73 -5.52 2.54
N SER A 6 8.95 -5.30 3.05
CA SER A 6 9.16 -4.87 4.43
C SER A 6 8.46 -3.53 4.75
N LYS A 7 8.52 -2.56 3.83
CA LYS A 7 7.80 -1.27 3.98
C LYS A 7 6.27 -1.44 4.03
N ILE A 8 5.71 -2.40 3.27
CA ILE A 8 4.28 -2.73 3.32
C ILE A 8 3.94 -3.41 4.64
N ASP A 9 4.78 -4.33 5.12
CA ASP A 9 4.59 -5.00 6.40
C ASP A 9 4.63 -4.02 7.57
N GLU A 10 5.51 -3.01 7.52
CA GLU A 10 5.50 -1.91 8.50
C GLU A 10 4.21 -1.08 8.46
N LEU A 11 3.65 -0.85 7.27
CA LEU A 11 2.40 -0.12 7.12
C LEU A 11 1.22 -0.92 7.71
N VAL A 12 1.21 -2.23 7.49
CA VAL A 12 0.25 -3.16 8.09
C VAL A 12 0.42 -3.22 9.61
N SER A 13 1.66 -3.31 10.09
CA SER A 13 1.97 -3.31 11.52
C SER A 13 1.54 -2.00 12.20
N LEU A 14 1.72 -0.86 11.53
CA LEU A 14 1.21 0.43 12.00
C LEU A 14 -0.33 0.44 12.08
N ARG A 15 -1.02 -0.14 11.09
CA ARG A 15 -2.48 -0.22 11.04
C ARG A 15 -3.04 -1.06 12.19
N ASP A 16 -2.43 -2.22 12.42
CA ASP A 16 -2.90 -3.23 13.36
C ASP A 16 -2.48 -2.91 14.80
N GLY A 17 -1.25 -2.42 14.99
CA GLY A 17 -0.69 -2.04 16.29
C GLY A 17 -0.90 -0.58 16.68
N TYR A 18 -1.73 0.18 15.96
CA TYR A 18 -1.88 1.63 16.18
C TYR A 18 -2.21 1.98 17.63
N PHE A 19 -3.21 1.30 18.21
CA PHE A 19 -3.66 1.58 19.58
C PHE A 19 -2.71 1.05 20.66
N GLU A 20 -1.80 0.14 20.32
CA GLU A 20 -0.72 -0.25 21.24
C GLU A 20 0.28 0.91 21.42
N LYS A 21 0.51 1.68 20.35
CA LYS A 21 1.42 2.83 20.36
C LYS A 21 0.73 4.14 20.76
N TYR A 22 -0.56 4.28 20.45
CA TYR A 22 -1.38 5.46 20.72
C TYR A 22 -2.68 5.05 21.44
N PRO A 23 -2.64 4.73 22.75
CA PRO A 23 -3.79 4.19 23.48
C PRO A 23 -5.01 5.11 23.49
N ASP A 24 -4.78 6.43 23.48
CA ASP A 24 -5.83 7.45 23.47
C ASP A 24 -6.21 7.93 22.06
N GLY A 25 -5.60 7.34 21.02
CA GLY A 25 -5.87 7.70 19.64
C GLY A 25 -7.28 7.32 19.21
N THR A 26 -7.78 7.97 18.17
CA THR A 26 -9.09 7.68 17.58
C THR A 26 -8.97 6.86 16.30
N GLU A 27 -10.06 6.20 15.91
CA GLU A 27 -10.14 5.51 14.63
C GLU A 27 -9.89 6.45 13.44
N ALA A 28 -10.36 7.69 13.51
CA ALA A 28 -10.14 8.69 12.47
C ALA A 28 -8.65 9.05 12.34
N GLU A 29 -7.93 9.19 13.46
CA GLU A 29 -6.49 9.43 13.47
C GLU A 29 -5.73 8.21 12.95
N ARG A 30 -6.11 6.99 13.36
CA ARG A 30 -5.54 5.75 12.80
C ARG A 30 -5.65 5.71 11.29
N VAL A 31 -6.87 5.91 10.77
CA VAL A 31 -7.15 5.93 9.33
C VAL A 31 -6.29 6.99 8.62
N LYS A 32 -6.20 8.20 9.19
CA LYS A 32 -5.41 9.30 8.64
C LYS A 32 -3.92 8.96 8.62
N THR A 33 -3.36 8.51 9.74
CA THR A 33 -1.92 8.20 9.87
C THR A 33 -1.51 7.06 8.93
N VAL A 34 -2.30 5.98 8.85
CA VAL A 34 -2.04 4.88 7.92
C VAL A 34 -2.10 5.38 6.48
N ARG A 35 -3.11 6.19 6.13
CA ARG A 35 -3.25 6.74 4.78
C ARG A 35 -2.09 7.66 4.40
N GLU A 36 -1.64 8.54 5.30
CA GLU A 36 -0.51 9.43 5.05
C GLU A 36 0.78 8.63 4.80
N LYS A 37 1.06 7.60 5.61
CA LYS A 37 2.22 6.72 5.38
C LYS A 37 2.11 5.94 4.06
N ALA A 38 0.91 5.48 3.72
CA ALA A 38 0.65 4.78 2.45
C ALA A 38 0.89 5.69 1.22
N LEU A 39 0.50 6.96 1.28
CA LEU A 39 0.71 7.92 0.18
C LEU A 39 2.22 8.17 -0.05
N LEU A 40 3.00 8.34 1.03
CA LEU A 40 4.45 8.46 0.93
C LEU A 40 5.08 7.21 0.31
N LEU A 41 4.62 6.03 0.72
CA LEU A 41 5.11 4.77 0.16
C LEU A 41 4.79 4.61 -1.32
N LEU A 42 3.66 5.14 -1.80
CA LEU A 42 3.31 5.13 -3.23
C LEU A 42 4.23 6.01 -4.06
N GLU A 43 4.66 7.16 -3.54
CA GLU A 43 5.62 8.04 -4.19
C GLU A 43 7.02 7.41 -4.26
N ASP A 44 7.38 6.64 -3.24
CA ASP A 44 8.63 5.89 -3.18
C ASP A 44 8.70 4.76 -4.22
N VAL A 45 7.56 4.19 -4.65
CA VAL A 45 7.55 3.06 -5.60
C VAL A 45 8.27 3.49 -6.89
N PRO A 46 9.43 2.89 -7.23
CA PRO A 46 10.24 3.37 -8.32
C PRO A 46 9.46 3.33 -9.62
N LEU A 47 9.46 4.45 -10.32
CA LEU A 47 9.09 4.55 -11.73
C LEU A 47 10.18 3.83 -12.53
N SER A 48 10.24 2.50 -12.48
CA SER A 48 11.25 1.75 -13.24
C SER A 48 11.18 2.11 -14.72
N GLU A 49 12.25 1.81 -15.47
CA GLU A 49 12.33 1.95 -16.93
C GLU A 49 11.17 1.23 -17.68
N PHE A 50 10.41 0.37 -16.99
CA PHE A 50 9.18 -0.26 -17.47
C PHE A 50 7.98 0.19 -16.61
N PRO A 51 7.31 1.31 -16.96
CA PRO A 51 6.20 1.88 -16.18
C PRO A 51 4.95 0.99 -16.07
N ARG A 52 4.93 -0.15 -16.76
CA ARG A 52 3.81 -1.09 -16.88
C ARG A 52 4.16 -2.52 -16.45
N SER A 53 5.02 -2.71 -15.44
CA SER A 53 5.25 -4.05 -14.89
C SER A 53 4.09 -4.49 -14.00
N ALA A 54 3.74 -5.79 -14.04
CA ALA A 54 2.75 -6.40 -13.16
C ALA A 54 3.11 -6.20 -11.67
N GLU A 55 4.41 -6.32 -11.36
CA GLU A 55 4.96 -6.17 -10.02
C GLU A 55 4.70 -4.77 -9.43
N ARG A 56 4.91 -3.71 -10.23
CA ARG A 56 4.65 -2.33 -9.77
C ARG A 56 3.18 -2.14 -9.42
N TYR A 57 2.28 -2.61 -10.28
CA TYR A 57 0.85 -2.51 -10.03
C TYR A 57 0.44 -3.32 -8.79
N LEU A 58 1.04 -4.48 -8.57
CA LEU A 58 0.81 -5.27 -7.37
C LEU A 58 1.27 -4.52 -6.11
N GLN A 59 2.46 -3.92 -6.13
CA GLN A 59 2.99 -3.13 -5.01
C GLN A 59 2.08 -1.93 -4.67
N CYS A 60 1.71 -1.12 -5.68
CA CYS A 60 0.80 0.02 -5.47
C CYS A 60 -0.58 -0.44 -4.94
N GLY A 61 -1.11 -1.54 -5.48
CA GLY A 61 -2.37 -2.11 -5.02
C GLY A 61 -2.30 -2.56 -3.56
N ARG A 62 -1.22 -3.24 -3.17
CA ARG A 62 -1.01 -3.72 -1.78
C ARG A 62 -0.84 -2.58 -0.78
N ILE A 63 -0.12 -1.52 -1.15
CA ILE A 63 0.01 -0.31 -0.31
C ILE A 63 -1.37 0.30 -0.04
N LEU A 64 -2.19 0.46 -1.07
CA LEU A 64 -3.55 0.99 -0.90
C LEU A 64 -4.47 0.03 -0.15
N ASN A 65 -4.29 -1.29 -0.29
CA ASN A 65 -5.08 -2.29 0.43
C ASN A 65 -4.74 -2.35 1.93
N ALA A 66 -3.58 -1.83 2.34
CA ALA A 66 -3.24 -1.67 3.74
C ALA A 66 -3.99 -0.49 4.39
N CYS A 67 -4.53 0.43 3.60
CA CYS A 67 -5.42 1.46 4.14
C CYS A 67 -6.76 0.86 4.58
N VAL A 68 -7.32 1.40 5.66
CA VAL A 68 -8.63 0.98 6.20
C VAL A 68 -9.77 1.49 5.32
N ALA A 69 -9.61 2.68 4.75
CA ALA A 69 -10.60 3.29 3.87
C ALA A 69 -10.46 2.74 2.45
N TYR A 70 -11.59 2.42 1.83
CA TYR A 70 -11.63 2.01 0.42
C TYR A 70 -11.05 3.09 -0.50
N ASP A 71 -10.18 2.67 -1.42
CA ASP A 71 -9.64 3.49 -2.49
C ASP A 71 -9.83 2.76 -3.84
N PRO A 72 -10.60 3.31 -4.80
CA PRO A 72 -10.86 2.64 -6.07
C PRO A 72 -9.60 2.41 -6.91
N ARG A 73 -8.52 3.17 -6.67
CA ARG A 73 -7.23 2.95 -7.34
C ARG A 73 -6.60 1.63 -6.93
N CYS A 74 -6.93 1.11 -5.74
CA CYS A 74 -6.48 -0.20 -5.28
C CYS A 74 -6.99 -1.30 -6.22
N GLU A 75 -8.30 -1.31 -6.49
CA GLU A 75 -8.92 -2.27 -7.41
C GLU A 75 -8.33 -2.16 -8.82
N GLU A 76 -8.15 -0.95 -9.32
CA GLU A 76 -7.56 -0.71 -10.64
C GLU A 76 -6.12 -1.25 -10.73
N PHE A 77 -5.29 -1.00 -9.71
CA PHE A 77 -3.92 -1.48 -9.66
C PHE A 77 -3.85 -3.01 -9.56
N LEU A 78 -4.59 -3.63 -8.65
CA LEU A 78 -4.60 -5.09 -8.51
C LEU A 78 -5.13 -5.78 -9.77
N SER A 79 -6.17 -5.21 -10.40
CA SER A 79 -6.70 -5.72 -11.67
C SER A 79 -5.68 -5.66 -12.81
N LYS A 80 -4.92 -4.57 -12.90
CA LYS A 80 -3.84 -4.44 -13.91
C LYS A 80 -2.69 -5.40 -13.64
N ALA A 81 -2.32 -5.59 -12.37
CA ALA A 81 -1.26 -6.52 -11.96
C ALA A 81 -1.56 -7.95 -12.42
N VAL A 82 -2.78 -8.43 -12.17
CA VAL A 82 -3.22 -9.78 -12.59
C VAL A 82 -3.21 -9.91 -14.11
N LYS A 83 -3.80 -8.95 -14.84
CA LYS A 83 -3.85 -9.00 -16.30
C LYS A 83 -2.46 -9.06 -16.93
N LEU A 84 -1.51 -8.28 -16.41
CA LEU A 84 -0.15 -8.26 -16.93
C LEU A 84 0.63 -9.51 -16.53
N GLY A 85 0.46 -10.01 -15.29
CA GLY A 85 1.11 -11.25 -14.83
C GLY A 85 0.65 -12.50 -15.58
N MET A 86 -0.62 -12.53 -16.03
CA MET A 86 -1.15 -13.58 -16.91
C MET A 86 -0.67 -13.47 -18.38
N SER A 87 -0.02 -12.36 -18.75
CA SER A 87 0.45 -12.09 -20.11
C SER A 87 1.97 -12.31 -20.28
N SER A 88 2.64 -12.81 -19.23
CA SER A 88 4.09 -13.02 -19.14
C SER A 88 4.49 -14.48 -19.32
#